data_AF-A0A7K4FSK0-F1
#
_entry.id   AF-A0A7K4FSK0-F1
#
_cell.length_a   1.000
_cell.length_b   1.000
_cell.length_c   1.000
_cell.angle_alpha   90.00
_cell.angle_beta   90.00
_cell.angle_gamma   90.00
#
_symmetry.space_group_name_H-M   'P 1'
#
loop_
_entity.id
_entity.type
_entity.pdbx_description
1 polymer ?
#
loop_
_entity_poly.entity_id
_entity_poly.type
_entity_poly.pdbx_seq_one_letter_code
_entity_poly.pdbx_strand_id
1 'polypeptide(L)'
;ITNLGTTLSLLFDFLPKGLEFLERAMDPVFANMINVLTSDEAKKIISNPPNITIGGLIKSMSDQDVQRGLGILISMAKVLGKNYKI
;
A
#
# COMPACT_ATOMS: atom_id res chain seq x y z
N ILE A 1 33.75 -22.61 -6.15
CA ILE A 1 32.67 -23.60 -5.96
C ILE A 1 31.71 -23.00 -4.95
N THR A 2 30.57 -22.48 -5.41
CA THR A 2 29.50 -22.02 -4.52
C THR A 2 29.06 -23.22 -3.70
N ASN A 3 29.33 -23.17 -2.39
CA ASN A 3 29.10 -24.29 -1.51
C ASN A 3 27.59 -24.46 -1.36
N LEU A 4 27.05 -25.62 -1.78
CA LEU A 4 25.64 -25.98 -1.66
C LEU A 4 25.09 -25.69 -0.25
N GLY A 5 25.93 -25.83 0.78
CA GLY A 5 25.59 -25.47 2.16
C GLY A 5 25.27 -23.97 2.34
N THR A 6 25.99 -23.06 1.68
CA THR A 6 25.76 -21.61 1.81
C THR A 6 24.48 -21.16 1.09
N THR A 7 24.19 -21.73 -0.08
CA THR A 7 22.92 -21.47 -0.80
C THR A 7 21.72 -22.04 -0.04
N LEU A 8 21.87 -23.22 0.57
CA LEU A 8 20.83 -23.82 1.41
C LEU A 8 20.58 -23.00 2.68
N SER A 9 21.63 -22.53 3.37
CA SER A 9 21.49 -21.64 4.53
C SER A 9 20.76 -20.34 4.18
N LEU A 10 21.11 -19.71 3.05
CA LEU A 10 20.41 -18.51 2.56
C LEU A 10 18.92 -18.76 2.27
N LEU A 11 18.58 -19.93 1.72
CA LEU A 11 17.19 -20.31 1.49
C LEU A 11 16.45 -20.57 2.81
N PHE A 12 17.08 -21.23 3.78
CA PHE A 12 16.51 -21.46 5.11
C PHE A 12 16.31 -20.17 5.91
N ASP A 13 17.20 -19.18 5.75
CA ASP A 13 17.06 -17.86 6.38
C ASP A 13 16.00 -16.99 5.69
N PHE A 14 15.78 -17.21 4.39
CA PHE A 14 14.78 -16.48 3.61
C PHE A 14 13.37 -17.07 3.75
N LEU A 15 13.25 -18.39 3.92
CA LEU A 15 11.97 -19.10 4.10
C LEU A 15 11.05 -18.47 5.14
N PRO A 16 11.46 -18.23 6.41
CA PRO A 16 10.59 -17.63 7.41
C PRO A 16 10.15 -16.20 7.02
N LYS A 17 11.05 -15.39 6.46
CA LYS A 17 10.70 -14.05 5.94
C LYS A 17 9.73 -14.10 4.77
N GLY A 18 9.89 -15.11 3.89
CA GLY A 18 8.97 -15.38 2.80
C GLY A 18 7.59 -15.77 3.32
N LEU A 19 7.51 -16.60 4.35
CA LEU A 19 6.25 -16.99 4.99
C LEU A 19 5.57 -15.81 5.69
N GLU A 20 6.31 -14.99 6.45
CA GLU A 20 5.78 -13.75 7.04
C GLU A 20 5.25 -12.78 5.98
N PHE A 21 5.97 -12.65 4.87
CA PHE A 21 5.51 -11.85 3.73
C PHE A 21 4.22 -12.42 3.13
N LEU A 22 4.14 -13.74 2.92
CA LEU A 22 2.93 -14.37 2.40
C LEU A 22 1.75 -14.22 3.36
N GLU A 23 1.96 -14.38 4.66
CA GLU A 23 0.94 -14.15 5.68
C GLU A 23 0.40 -12.72 5.63
N ARG A 24 1.30 -11.73 5.51
CA ARG A 24 0.92 -10.33 5.37
C ARG A 24 0.33 -9.99 4.00
N ALA A 25 0.71 -10.71 2.95
CA ALA A 25 0.13 -10.57 1.61
C ALA A 25 -1.29 -11.15 1.54
N MET A 26 -1.58 -12.17 2.36
CA MET A 26 -2.91 -12.75 2.54
C MET A 26 -3.80 -11.92 3.47
N ASP A 27 -3.27 -10.89 4.14
CA ASP A 27 -4.09 -9.95 4.90
C ASP A 27 -5.14 -9.32 3.96
N PRO A 28 -6.44 -9.44 4.26
CA PRO A 28 -7.49 -9.01 3.35
C PRO A 28 -7.50 -7.50 3.12
N VAL A 29 -6.99 -6.71 4.07
CA VAL A 29 -6.85 -5.25 3.91
C VAL A 29 -5.72 -4.95 2.93
N PHE A 30 -4.57 -5.61 3.10
CA PHE A 30 -3.44 -5.47 2.19
C PHE A 30 -3.79 -5.92 0.77
N ALA A 31 -4.41 -7.10 0.61
CA ALA A 31 -4.84 -7.62 -0.68
C ALA A 31 -5.83 -6.68 -1.38
N ASN A 32 -6.82 -6.15 -0.66
CA ASN A 32 -7.77 -5.18 -1.21
C ASN A 32 -7.08 -3.89 -1.66
N MET A 33 -6.13 -3.37 -0.88
CA MET A 33 -5.36 -2.18 -1.26
C MET A 33 -4.59 -2.39 -2.57
N ILE A 34 -3.87 -3.51 -2.70
CA ILE A 34 -3.14 -3.85 -3.93
C ILE A 34 -4.10 -4.01 -5.12
N ASN A 35 -5.24 -4.65 -4.93
CA ASN A 35 -6.25 -4.81 -5.98
C ASN A 35 -6.78 -3.45 -6.47
N VAL A 36 -7.05 -2.52 -5.55
CA VAL A 36 -7.51 -1.16 -5.92
C VAL A 36 -6.43 -0.41 -6.69
N LEU A 37 -5.18 -0.46 -6.23
CA LEU A 37 -4.04 0.23 -6.86
C LEU A 37 -3.66 -0.35 -8.23
N THR A 38 -3.96 -1.64 -8.47
CA THR A 38 -3.69 -2.34 -9.74
C THR A 38 -4.92 -2.47 -10.63
N SER A 39 -6.04 -1.88 -10.24
CA SER A 39 -7.26 -1.85 -11.03
C SER A 39 -7.05 -1.13 -12.38
N ASP A 40 -7.85 -1.48 -13.38
CA ASP A 40 -7.75 -0.85 -14.70
C ASP A 40 -8.06 0.65 -14.65
N GLU A 41 -8.90 1.08 -13.71
CA GLU A 41 -9.17 2.49 -13.45
C GLU A 41 -7.92 3.20 -12.88
N ALA A 42 -7.28 2.61 -11.87
CA ALA A 42 -6.04 3.15 -11.31
C ALA A 42 -4.93 3.22 -12.36
N LYS A 43 -4.76 2.17 -13.19
CA LYS A 43 -3.79 2.17 -14.30
C LYS A 43 -4.05 3.31 -15.28
N LYS A 44 -5.31 3.55 -15.67
CA LYS A 44 -5.67 4.66 -16.57
C LYS A 44 -5.34 6.03 -15.97
N ILE A 45 -5.65 6.23 -14.69
CA ILE A 45 -5.34 7.48 -13.98
C ILE A 45 -3.82 7.69 -13.89
N ILE A 46 -3.04 6.65 -13.60
CA ILE A 46 -1.57 6.74 -13.53
C ILE A 46 -0.97 7.02 -14.92
N SER A 47 -1.47 6.36 -15.97
CA SER A 47 -0.98 6.58 -17.34
C SER A 47 -1.39 7.93 -17.92
N ASN A 48 -2.49 8.53 -17.45
CA ASN A 48 -2.94 9.84 -17.88
C ASN A 48 -3.52 10.63 -16.69
N PRO A 49 -2.65 11.24 -15.86
CA PRO A 49 -3.07 11.90 -14.63
C PRO A 49 -3.97 13.11 -14.93
N PRO A 50 -5.10 13.26 -14.22
CA PRO A 50 -5.97 14.41 -14.40
C PRO A 50 -5.29 15.70 -13.92
N ASN A 51 -5.34 16.74 -14.74
CA ASN A 51 -4.93 18.09 -14.32
C ASN A 51 -6.06 18.73 -13.50
N ILE A 52 -5.84 18.86 -12.20
CA ILE A 52 -6.82 19.48 -11.29
C ILE A 52 -6.51 20.97 -11.13
N THR A 53 -7.50 21.83 -11.41
CA THR A 53 -7.43 23.27 -11.14
C THR A 53 -7.76 23.58 -9.67
N ILE A 54 -7.49 24.80 -9.19
CA ILE A 54 -7.84 25.20 -7.82
C ILE A 54 -9.34 25.00 -7.55
N GLY A 55 -10.22 25.39 -8.49
CA GLY A 55 -11.65 25.15 -8.38
C GLY A 55 -12.02 23.66 -8.41
N GLY A 56 -11.28 22.86 -9.20
CA GLY A 56 -11.39 21.40 -9.21
C GLY A 56 -11.06 20.79 -7.85
N LEU A 57 -10.00 21.24 -7.18
CA LEU A 57 -9.62 20.77 -5.84
C LEU A 57 -10.72 21.06 -4.81
N ILE A 58 -11.27 22.28 -4.81
CA ILE A 58 -12.35 22.66 -3.89
C ILE A 58 -13.57 21.77 -4.12
N LYS A 59 -13.92 21.52 -5.40
CA LYS A 59 -15.02 20.62 -5.75
C LYS A 59 -14.76 19.19 -5.27
N SER A 60 -13.54 18.68 -5.44
CA SER A 60 -13.14 17.36 -4.97
C SER A 60 -13.23 17.24 -3.45
N MET A 61 -12.94 18.31 -2.69
CA MET A 61 -13.12 18.27 -1.22
C MET A 61 -14.58 18.15 -0.78
N SER A 62 -15.54 18.52 -1.65
CA SER A 62 -16.97 18.35 -1.39
C SER A 62 -17.49 16.95 -1.78
N ASP A 63 -16.67 16.15 -2.45
CA ASP A 63 -17.03 14.79 -2.86
C ASP A 63 -16.97 13.81 -1.68
N GLN A 64 -18.00 12.97 -1.52
CA GLN A 64 -18.11 12.07 -0.38
C GLN A 64 -17.04 10.97 -0.38
N ASP A 65 -16.63 10.47 -1.54
CA ASP A 65 -15.63 9.40 -1.63
C ASP A 65 -14.23 9.96 -1.38
N VAL A 66 -13.96 11.19 -1.84
CA VAL A 66 -12.73 11.92 -1.47
C VAL A 66 -12.68 12.17 0.04
N GLN A 67 -13.78 12.63 0.66
CA GLN A 67 -13.83 12.85 2.11
C GLN A 67 -13.59 11.56 2.91
N ARG A 68 -14.19 10.44 2.48
CA ARG A 68 -13.95 9.11 3.10
C ARG A 68 -12.49 8.71 2.98
N GLY A 69 -11.90 8.84 1.79
CA GLY A 69 -10.49 8.54 1.56
C GLY A 69 -9.55 9.38 2.46
N LEU A 70 -9.79 10.69 2.54
CA LEU A 70 -9.05 11.59 3.43
C LEU A 70 -9.22 11.22 4.90
N GLY A 71 -10.44 10.85 5.32
CA GLY A 71 -10.73 10.40 6.68
C GLY A 71 -9.93 9.16 7.09
N ILE A 72 -9.79 8.20 6.16
CA ILE A 72 -8.93 7.01 6.36
C ILE A 72 -7.47 7.43 6.54
N LEU A 73 -6.94 8.27 5.64
CA LEU A 73 -5.56 8.74 5.69
C LEU A 73 -5.23 9.48 7.00
N ILE A 74 -6.10 10.40 7.42
CA ILE A 74 -5.94 11.14 8.68
C ILE A 74 -5.96 10.18 9.88
N SER A 75 -6.85 9.20 9.87
CA SER A 75 -6.95 8.20 10.94
C SER A 75 -5.69 7.33 11.01
N MET A 76 -5.16 6.90 9.87
CA MET A 76 -3.89 6.18 9.77
C MET A 76 -2.73 7.03 10.29
N ALA A 77 -2.64 8.30 9.88
CA ALA A 77 -1.61 9.23 10.36
C ALA A 77 -1.67 9.39 11.89
N LYS A 78 -2.86 9.46 12.46
CA LYS A 78 -3.05 9.51 13.93
C LYS A 78 -2.57 8.23 14.62
N VAL A 79 -2.82 7.05 14.05
CA VAL A 79 -2.32 5.77 14.58
C VAL A 79 -0.79 5.72 14.50
N LEU A 80 -0.19 6.13 13.38
CA LEU A 80 1.26 6.18 13.23
C LEU A 80 1.88 7.11 14.27
N GLY A 81 1.36 8.33 14.43
CA GLY A 81 1.87 9.29 15.41
C GLY A 81 1.78 8.79 16.86
N LYS A 82 0.71 8.05 17.22
CA LYS A 82 0.60 7.43 18.56
C LYS A 82 1.64 6.36 18.83
N ASN A 83 2.02 5.61 17.80
CA ASN A 83 2.97 4.49 17.91
C ASN A 83 4.40 4.89 17.56
N TYR A 84 4.59 6.12 17.07
CA TYR A 84 5.90 6.67 16.77
C TYR A 84 6.63 6.97 18.09
N LYS A 85 7.52 6.06 18.46
CA LYS A 85 8.46 6.22 19.57
C LYS A 85 9.84 6.46 18.96
N ILE A 86 10.40 7.65 19.18
CA ILE A 86 11.83 7.92 19.04
C ILE A 86 12.48 7.57 20.37
#